data_AF-A0A8J3X8Z1-F1
#
_entry.id   AF-A0A8J3X8Z1-F1
#
_cell.length_a   1.000
_cell.length_b   1.000
_cell.length_c   1.000
_cell.angle_alpha   90.00
_cell.angle_beta   90.00
_cell.angle_gamma   90.00
#
_symmetry.space_group_name_H-M   'P 1'
#
loop_
_entity.id
_entity.type
_entity.pdbx_description
1 polymer ?
#
loop_
_entity_poly.entity_id
_entity_poly.type
_entity_poly.pdbx_seq_one_letter_code
_entity_poly.pdbx_strand_id
1 'polypeptide(L)'
;MRIGVALRERGGPDALVKLTDDVRRAADDGLTSAWLSGTAGLDTLTALALVGSRVLGIELGTAVVPTFPRHPAALAQQARTAAYAIGPGRLTLGIGLSHKVVIEDRYGYDFARPLRHMDEYLSVLLPLLNHRPAAFDGETVRAHIDLSVPDEGPLPLLLAALGPKMLALAGRRAEGTVLWMTGPATVREHVIPTITAAAAAAGRPEPRVVCLLPVAVTRDADGARERAAKVFEVYGRLPSYRAMMDREGADGPADLAIVGDEDVVREKLEELAGAGVTDFVAAEFMPGEDRRRTQEFLRSVTLT
;
A
#
# COMPACT_ATOMS: atom_id res chain seq x y z
N MET A 1 6.64 14.37 6.51
CA MET A 1 6.06 13.19 5.83
C MET A 1 7.17 12.42 5.10
N ARG A 2 7.16 11.08 5.15
CA ARG A 2 8.12 10.21 4.42
C ARG A 2 7.75 10.16 2.93
N ILE A 3 8.74 10.13 2.04
CA ILE A 3 8.52 10.04 0.58
C ILE A 3 9.02 8.68 0.07
N GLY A 4 8.15 7.97 -0.62
CA GLY A 4 8.44 6.69 -1.27
C GLY A 4 7.94 6.63 -2.71
N VAL A 5 8.14 5.49 -3.35
CA VAL A 5 7.74 5.25 -4.75
C VAL A 5 6.95 3.95 -4.90
N ALA A 6 5.94 3.96 -5.75
CA ALA A 6 5.25 2.75 -6.16
C ALA A 6 6.08 2.04 -7.23
N LEU A 7 6.47 0.79 -6.95
CA LEU A 7 7.16 -0.07 -7.88
C LEU A 7 6.20 -0.53 -8.96
N ARG A 8 6.64 -0.45 -10.21
CA ARG A 8 5.86 -0.91 -11.35
C ARG A 8 6.02 -2.41 -11.50
N GLU A 9 4.90 -3.10 -11.70
CA GLU A 9 4.95 -4.48 -12.14
C GLU A 9 5.72 -4.57 -13.46
N ARG A 10 6.78 -5.37 -13.47
CA ARG A 10 7.65 -5.58 -14.64
C ARG A 10 7.28 -6.93 -15.28
N GLY A 11 7.17 -6.95 -16.60
CA GLY A 11 7.01 -8.17 -17.39
C GLY A 11 8.26 -8.51 -18.20
N GLY A 12 8.23 -9.68 -18.84
CA GLY A 12 9.31 -10.17 -19.70
C GLY A 12 10.46 -10.86 -18.94
N PRO A 13 11.46 -11.37 -19.67
CA PRO A 13 12.52 -12.21 -19.09
C PRO A 13 13.35 -11.48 -18.03
N ASP A 14 13.51 -10.15 -18.15
CA ASP A 14 14.33 -9.34 -17.24
C ASP A 14 13.51 -8.65 -16.13
N ALA A 15 12.29 -9.12 -15.84
CA ALA A 15 11.37 -8.46 -14.91
C ALA A 15 12.01 -8.20 -13.53
N LEU A 16 12.68 -9.21 -12.95
CA LEU A 16 13.33 -9.10 -11.65
C LEU A 16 14.59 -8.21 -11.68
N VAL A 17 15.30 -8.17 -12.80
CA VAL A 17 16.45 -7.25 -12.97
C VAL A 17 15.96 -5.81 -12.96
N LYS A 18 14.94 -5.50 -13.77
CA LYS A 18 14.33 -4.16 -13.82
C LYS A 18 13.74 -3.74 -12.49
N LEU A 19 13.11 -4.66 -11.76
CA LEU A 19 12.60 -4.39 -10.42
C LEU A 19 13.75 -4.10 -9.43
N THR A 20 14.85 -4.84 -9.52
CA THR A 20 16.05 -4.59 -8.70
C THR A 20 16.61 -3.20 -8.99
N ASP A 21 16.68 -2.80 -10.26
CA ASP A 21 17.18 -1.48 -10.67
C ASP A 21 16.25 -0.34 -10.23
N ASP A 22 14.93 -0.57 -10.22
CA ASP A 22 13.97 0.40 -9.69
C ASP A 22 14.15 0.63 -8.19
N VAL A 23 14.33 -0.45 -7.41
CA VAL A 23 14.57 -0.36 -5.97
C VAL A 23 15.93 0.27 -5.68
N ARG A 24 16.97 -0.08 -6.44
CA ARG A 24 18.31 0.53 -6.31
C ARG A 24 18.26 2.03 -6.59
N ARG A 25 17.62 2.43 -7.69
CA ARG A 25 17.42 3.85 -8.00
C ARG A 25 16.71 4.57 -6.86
N ALA A 26 15.59 4.01 -6.36
CA ALA A 26 14.86 4.63 -5.25
C ALA A 26 15.73 4.83 -4.00
N ALA A 27 16.59 3.85 -3.68
CA ALA A 27 17.53 3.94 -2.56
C ALA A 27 18.63 4.99 -2.81
N ASP A 28 19.24 4.99 -4.00
CA ASP A 28 20.29 5.95 -4.40
C ASP A 28 19.74 7.39 -4.46
N ASP A 29 18.45 7.54 -4.76
CA ASP A 29 17.70 8.79 -4.81
C ASP A 29 17.32 9.32 -3.42
N GLY A 30 17.63 8.58 -2.35
CA GLY A 30 17.30 8.95 -0.98
C GLY A 30 15.83 8.78 -0.60
N LEU A 31 15.04 8.06 -1.40
CA LEU A 31 13.65 7.77 -1.07
C LEU A 31 13.58 6.81 0.12
N THR A 32 12.60 7.03 0.98
CA THR A 32 12.48 6.31 2.25
C THR A 32 11.88 4.91 2.11
N SER A 33 11.08 4.68 1.06
CA SER A 33 10.39 3.41 0.85
C SER A 33 10.03 3.13 -0.61
N ALA A 34 9.91 1.85 -0.97
CA ALA A 34 9.44 1.40 -2.27
C ALA A 34 8.36 0.32 -2.12
N TRP A 35 7.22 0.49 -2.79
CA TRP A 35 6.01 -0.28 -2.54
C TRP A 35 5.57 -1.07 -3.77
N LEU A 36 5.43 -2.39 -3.65
CA LEU A 36 4.94 -3.24 -4.73
C LEU A 36 3.48 -3.66 -4.48
N SER A 37 2.62 -3.40 -5.45
CA SER A 37 1.22 -3.84 -5.42
C SER A 37 1.08 -5.27 -5.94
N GLY A 38 0.31 -6.10 -5.22
CA GLY A 38 -0.01 -7.45 -5.66
C GLY A 38 -1.06 -7.45 -6.76
N THR A 39 -0.61 -7.58 -8.00
CA THR A 39 -1.45 -7.76 -9.20
C THR A 39 -1.19 -9.15 -9.81
N ALA A 40 -1.48 -9.36 -11.10
CA ALA A 40 -1.47 -10.68 -11.73
C ALA A 40 -0.08 -11.16 -12.21
N GLY A 41 0.98 -10.39 -11.98
CA GLY A 41 2.36 -10.71 -12.37
C GLY A 41 3.14 -11.38 -11.25
N LEU A 42 4.30 -10.81 -10.90
CA LEU A 42 5.21 -11.41 -9.92
C LEU A 42 4.56 -11.53 -8.53
N ASP A 43 4.80 -12.64 -7.84
CA ASP A 43 4.43 -12.74 -6.43
C ASP A 43 5.20 -11.69 -5.62
N THR A 44 4.44 -10.83 -4.93
CA THR A 44 4.96 -9.60 -4.33
C THR A 44 6.03 -9.88 -3.27
N LEU A 45 5.77 -10.80 -2.33
CA LEU A 45 6.71 -11.10 -1.25
C LEU A 45 7.96 -11.82 -1.77
N THR A 46 7.79 -12.75 -2.70
CA THR A 46 8.93 -13.44 -3.35
C THR A 46 9.81 -12.45 -4.10
N ALA A 47 9.21 -11.55 -4.88
CA ALA A 47 9.95 -10.52 -5.60
C ALA A 47 10.67 -9.56 -4.65
N LEU A 48 10.00 -9.09 -3.59
CA LEU A 48 10.60 -8.18 -2.61
C LEU A 48 11.73 -8.85 -1.82
N ALA A 49 11.61 -10.13 -1.46
CA ALA A 49 12.70 -10.89 -0.81
C ALA A 49 13.96 -10.94 -1.70
N LEU A 50 13.78 -11.21 -3.00
CA LEU A 50 14.88 -11.29 -3.95
C LEU A 50 15.56 -9.93 -4.16
N VAL A 51 14.80 -8.85 -4.33
CA VAL A 51 15.40 -7.52 -4.59
C VAL A 51 15.96 -6.90 -3.32
N GLY A 52 15.27 -7.05 -2.17
CA GLY A 52 15.67 -6.45 -0.90
C GLY A 52 16.89 -7.09 -0.26
N SER A 53 17.20 -8.34 -0.60
CA SER A 53 18.48 -8.97 -0.25
C SER A 53 19.68 -8.42 -1.04
N ARG A 54 19.43 -7.67 -2.14
CA ARG A 54 20.46 -7.10 -3.03
C ARG A 54 20.59 -5.59 -2.96
N VAL A 55 19.57 -4.91 -2.45
CA VAL A 55 19.53 -3.46 -2.30
C VAL A 55 19.25 -3.14 -0.85
N LEU A 56 20.14 -2.37 -0.22
CA LEU A 56 20.06 -1.99 1.20
C LEU A 56 19.59 -0.53 1.34
N GLY A 57 19.30 -0.10 2.57
CA GLY A 57 19.06 1.32 2.89
C GLY A 57 17.67 1.86 2.59
N ILE A 58 16.78 1.07 2.00
CA ILE A 58 15.38 1.46 1.72
C ILE A 58 14.39 0.48 2.36
N GLU A 59 13.25 1.00 2.85
CA GLU A 59 12.12 0.18 3.28
C GLU A 59 11.37 -0.38 2.06
N LEU A 60 10.97 -1.65 2.12
CA LEU A 60 10.12 -2.29 1.13
C LEU A 60 8.74 -2.53 1.72
N GLY A 61 7.70 -2.20 0.95
CA GLY A 61 6.32 -2.35 1.38
C GLY A 61 5.47 -3.09 0.36
N THR A 62 4.40 -3.74 0.81
CA THR A 62 3.37 -4.29 -0.08
C THR A 62 2.13 -3.41 -0.07
N ALA A 63 1.56 -3.11 -1.25
CA ALA A 63 0.39 -2.25 -1.40
C ALA A 63 -0.65 -2.81 -2.39
N VAL A 64 -1.21 -4.00 -2.22
CA VAL A 64 -1.15 -4.90 -1.05
C VAL A 64 -1.09 -6.37 -1.48
N VAL A 65 -0.82 -7.26 -0.54
CA VAL A 65 -0.99 -8.71 -0.72
C VAL A 65 -2.46 -9.09 -0.45
N PRO A 66 -3.19 -9.73 -1.40
CA PRO A 66 -4.59 -10.07 -1.21
C PRO A 66 -4.79 -11.20 -0.18
N THR A 67 -5.80 -11.11 0.68
CA THR A 67 -6.01 -12.09 1.76
C THR A 67 -6.74 -13.35 1.34
N PHE A 68 -7.62 -13.30 0.33
CA PHE A 68 -8.41 -14.46 -0.09
C PHE A 68 -7.58 -15.60 -0.71
N PRO A 69 -6.61 -15.34 -1.61
CA PRO A 69 -5.94 -16.43 -2.33
C PRO A 69 -5.00 -17.30 -1.48
N ARG A 70 -4.80 -16.99 -0.20
CA ARG A 70 -3.80 -17.64 0.65
C ARG A 70 -4.24 -17.68 2.11
N HIS A 71 -4.06 -18.82 2.76
CA HIS A 71 -4.31 -18.99 4.19
C HIS A 71 -3.43 -18.03 5.03
N PRO A 72 -3.91 -17.43 6.13
CA PRO A 72 -3.13 -16.47 6.93
C PRO A 72 -1.82 -17.04 7.46
N ALA A 73 -1.78 -18.35 7.79
CA ALA A 73 -0.55 -19.00 8.20
C ALA A 73 0.51 -19.08 7.09
N ALA A 74 0.07 -19.33 5.84
CA ALA A 74 0.97 -19.33 4.70
C ALA A 74 1.51 -17.91 4.43
N LEU A 75 0.65 -16.90 4.53
CA LEU A 75 1.08 -15.50 4.41
C LEU A 75 2.05 -15.10 5.53
N ALA A 76 1.80 -15.51 6.77
CA ALA A 76 2.69 -15.25 7.90
C ALA A 76 4.09 -15.82 7.63
N GLN A 77 4.17 -17.09 7.21
CA GLN A 77 5.42 -17.75 6.86
C GLN A 77 6.15 -17.05 5.69
N GLN A 78 5.42 -16.69 4.64
CA GLN A 78 5.96 -15.96 3.48
C GLN A 78 6.51 -14.60 3.90
N ALA A 79 5.75 -13.83 4.68
CA ALA A 79 6.13 -12.48 5.09
C ALA A 79 7.35 -12.48 6.02
N ARG A 80 7.40 -13.40 6.99
CA ARG A 80 8.57 -13.59 7.86
C ARG A 80 9.81 -14.04 7.08
N THR A 81 9.64 -14.97 6.14
CA THR A 81 10.75 -15.42 5.28
C THR A 81 11.27 -14.27 4.41
N ALA A 82 10.38 -13.46 3.85
CA ALA A 82 10.76 -12.28 3.09
C ALA A 82 11.46 -11.24 3.96
N ALA A 83 10.93 -10.94 5.16
CA ALA A 83 11.56 -10.02 6.12
C ALA A 83 12.97 -10.50 6.50
N TYR A 84 13.15 -11.78 6.79
CA TYR A 84 14.44 -12.38 7.07
C TYR A 84 15.44 -12.19 5.91
N ALA A 85 15.00 -12.36 4.67
CA ALA A 85 15.84 -12.16 3.49
C ALA A 85 16.19 -10.67 3.21
N ILE A 86 15.25 -9.76 3.49
CA ILE A 86 15.41 -8.31 3.26
C ILE A 86 16.27 -7.66 4.36
N GLY A 87 16.20 -8.21 5.57
CA GLY A 87 16.88 -7.73 6.76
C GLY A 87 15.94 -7.01 7.74
N PRO A 88 16.36 -6.89 9.02
CA PRO A 88 15.52 -6.37 10.11
C PRO A 88 14.91 -5.00 9.83
N GLY A 89 13.61 -4.84 10.14
CA GLY A 89 12.91 -3.56 10.10
C GLY A 89 12.71 -2.94 8.71
N ARG A 90 12.99 -3.68 7.63
CA ARG A 90 12.93 -3.17 6.26
C ARG A 90 11.74 -3.67 5.43
N LEU A 91 10.94 -4.60 5.95
CA LEU A 91 9.70 -5.01 5.30
C LEU A 91 8.50 -4.47 6.08
N THR A 92 7.56 -3.84 5.37
CA THR A 92 6.22 -3.53 5.87
C THR A 92 5.19 -4.32 5.07
N LEU A 93 4.42 -5.16 5.75
CA LEU A 93 3.41 -6.01 5.12
C LEU A 93 2.07 -5.26 5.02
N GLY A 94 1.77 -4.68 3.87
CA GLY A 94 0.41 -4.22 3.56
C GLY A 94 -0.45 -5.35 2.98
N ILE A 95 -1.61 -5.60 3.60
CA ILE A 95 -2.60 -6.60 3.17
C ILE A 95 -3.94 -5.94 2.80
N GLY A 96 -4.75 -6.63 2.01
CA GLY A 96 -6.11 -6.19 1.75
C GLY A 96 -6.99 -7.25 1.11
N LEU A 97 -8.26 -6.93 0.98
CA LEU A 97 -9.28 -7.87 0.50
C LEU A 97 -9.25 -8.08 -1.02
N SER A 98 -8.58 -7.22 -1.78
CA SER A 98 -8.83 -7.04 -3.23
C SER A 98 -10.25 -6.55 -3.49
N HIS A 99 -10.77 -6.78 -4.70
CA HIS A 99 -12.09 -6.35 -5.15
C HIS A 99 -13.01 -7.54 -5.36
N LYS A 100 -14.31 -7.37 -5.05
CA LYS A 100 -15.34 -8.42 -5.21
C LYS A 100 -15.24 -9.14 -6.56
N VAL A 101 -15.21 -8.38 -7.65
CA VAL A 101 -15.08 -8.91 -9.03
C VAL A 101 -13.82 -9.76 -9.24
N VAL A 102 -12.71 -9.43 -8.57
CA VAL A 102 -11.48 -10.23 -8.65
C VAL A 102 -11.63 -11.51 -7.85
N ILE A 103 -12.18 -11.42 -6.63
CA ILE A 103 -12.29 -12.56 -5.73
C ILE A 103 -13.34 -13.56 -6.20
N GLU A 104 -14.50 -13.11 -6.63
CA GLU A 104 -15.58 -13.98 -7.10
C GLU A 104 -15.29 -14.47 -8.53
N ASP A 105 -15.07 -13.57 -9.50
CA ASP A 105 -15.05 -13.99 -10.91
C ASP A 105 -13.73 -14.62 -11.35
N ARG A 106 -12.61 -14.29 -10.70
CA ARG A 106 -11.28 -14.85 -11.07
C ARG A 106 -10.82 -15.96 -10.15
N TYR A 107 -11.03 -15.81 -8.84
CA TYR A 107 -10.60 -16.81 -7.86
C TYR A 107 -11.70 -17.79 -7.46
N GLY A 108 -12.98 -17.49 -7.73
CA GLY A 108 -14.09 -18.37 -7.39
C GLY A 108 -14.42 -18.43 -5.89
N TYR A 109 -13.96 -17.46 -5.09
CA TYR A 109 -14.25 -17.39 -3.66
C TYR A 109 -15.47 -16.52 -3.35
N ASP A 110 -16.13 -16.77 -2.22
CA ASP A 110 -17.21 -15.93 -1.71
C ASP A 110 -16.67 -14.63 -1.08
N PHE A 111 -17.21 -13.47 -1.50
CA PHE A 111 -16.88 -12.16 -0.95
C PHE A 111 -17.98 -11.58 -0.04
N ALA A 112 -18.97 -12.36 0.41
CA ALA A 112 -20.15 -11.84 1.12
C ALA A 112 -19.85 -11.19 2.48
N ARG A 113 -18.82 -11.65 3.21
CA ARG A 113 -18.51 -11.20 4.58
C ARG A 113 -17.08 -10.62 4.71
N PRO A 114 -16.73 -9.55 3.97
CA PRO A 114 -15.34 -9.09 3.86
C PRO A 114 -14.75 -8.58 5.18
N LEU A 115 -15.56 -7.93 6.02
CA LEU A 115 -15.10 -7.46 7.34
C LEU A 115 -14.83 -8.63 8.29
N ARG A 116 -15.70 -9.65 8.30
CA ARG A 116 -15.50 -10.86 9.11
C ARG A 116 -14.27 -11.63 8.63
N HIS A 117 -14.16 -11.85 7.32
CA HIS A 117 -12.99 -12.47 6.71
C HIS A 117 -11.71 -11.80 7.22
N MET A 118 -11.62 -10.48 7.10
CA MET A 118 -10.41 -9.76 7.52
C MET A 118 -10.16 -9.86 9.04
N ASP A 119 -11.18 -9.71 9.87
CA ASP A 119 -11.03 -9.78 11.33
C ASP A 119 -10.58 -11.18 11.81
N GLU A 120 -11.15 -12.24 11.23
CA GLU A 120 -10.75 -13.62 11.49
C GLU A 120 -9.34 -13.91 10.93
N TYR A 121 -9.03 -13.41 9.73
CA TYR A 121 -7.72 -13.53 9.11
C TYR A 121 -6.62 -12.93 9.98
N LEU A 122 -6.86 -11.73 10.53
CA LEU A 122 -5.96 -11.07 11.48
C LEU A 122 -5.83 -11.80 12.81
N SER A 123 -6.85 -12.57 13.22
CA SER A 123 -6.82 -13.37 14.45
C SER A 123 -5.86 -14.56 14.36
N VAL A 124 -5.54 -14.99 13.13
CA VAL A 124 -4.48 -15.97 12.87
C VAL A 124 -3.16 -15.29 12.49
N LEU A 125 -3.20 -14.29 11.60
CA LEU A 125 -1.99 -13.69 11.04
C LEU A 125 -1.17 -12.94 12.10
N LEU A 126 -1.79 -12.09 12.93
CA LEU A 126 -1.05 -11.23 13.85
C LEU A 126 -0.27 -12.01 14.92
N PRO A 127 -0.81 -13.06 15.57
CA PRO A 127 -0.01 -13.90 16.47
C PRO A 127 1.24 -14.47 15.80
N LEU A 128 1.09 -15.04 14.59
CA LEU A 128 2.19 -15.66 13.86
C LEU A 128 3.25 -14.64 13.40
N LEU A 129 2.82 -13.45 12.97
CA LEU A 129 3.71 -12.31 12.70
C LEU A 129 4.36 -11.73 13.97
N ASN A 130 4.07 -12.25 15.16
CA ASN A 130 4.70 -11.86 16.41
C ASN A 130 5.34 -13.06 17.12
N HIS A 131 5.66 -14.14 16.39
CA HIS A 131 6.24 -15.38 16.93
C HIS A 131 5.44 -15.99 18.08
N ARG A 132 4.11 -15.90 18.00
CA ARG A 132 3.20 -16.57 18.92
C ARG A 132 2.38 -17.60 18.15
N PRO A 133 2.12 -18.79 18.72
CA PRO A 133 1.20 -19.74 18.12
C PRO A 133 -0.18 -19.11 17.89
N ALA A 134 -0.82 -19.47 16.79
CA ALA A 134 -2.21 -19.13 16.54
C ALA A 134 -3.12 -20.32 16.86
N ALA A 135 -4.11 -20.10 17.71
CA ALA A 135 -5.20 -21.02 18.00
C ALA A 135 -6.52 -20.25 17.84
N PHE A 136 -7.18 -20.46 16.70
CA PHE A 136 -8.38 -19.71 16.32
C PHE A 136 -9.35 -20.59 15.53
N ASP A 137 -10.61 -20.57 15.93
CA ASP A 137 -11.71 -21.30 15.31
C ASP A 137 -12.80 -20.30 14.87
N GLY A 138 -12.66 -19.77 13.66
CA GLY A 138 -13.63 -18.86 13.03
C GLY A 138 -14.55 -19.54 12.03
N GLU A 139 -15.43 -18.75 11.42
CA GLU A 139 -16.36 -19.25 10.39
C GLU A 139 -15.73 -19.31 9.00
N THR A 140 -14.77 -18.43 8.73
CA THR A 140 -14.09 -18.28 7.43
C THR A 140 -12.66 -18.82 7.45
N VAL A 141 -12.03 -18.87 8.64
CA VAL A 141 -10.70 -19.47 8.81
C VAL A 141 -10.57 -20.19 10.15
N ARG A 142 -9.81 -21.28 10.14
CA ARG A 142 -9.47 -22.09 11.31
C ARG A 142 -7.99 -22.41 11.28
N ALA A 143 -7.28 -22.15 12.37
CA ALA A 143 -5.85 -22.43 12.47
C ALA A 143 -5.43 -22.78 13.90
N HIS A 144 -4.66 -23.86 14.02
CA HIS A 144 -3.95 -24.27 15.23
C HIS A 144 -2.51 -24.57 14.81
N ILE A 145 -1.69 -23.53 14.74
CA ILE A 145 -0.38 -23.60 14.09
C ILE A 145 0.64 -22.72 14.81
N ASP A 146 1.90 -23.15 14.74
CA ASP A 146 3.06 -22.38 15.17
C ASP A 146 4.09 -22.35 14.03
N LEU A 147 4.91 -21.30 13.98
CA LEU A 147 5.94 -21.11 12.95
C LEU A 147 7.33 -21.13 13.57
N SER A 148 8.26 -21.80 12.89
CA SER A 148 9.67 -21.87 13.27
C SER A 148 10.58 -20.95 12.45
N VAL A 149 10.00 -19.96 11.74
CA VAL A 149 10.79 -18.95 11.03
C VAL A 149 11.54 -18.10 12.06
N PRO A 150 12.84 -17.79 11.86
CA PRO A 150 13.61 -16.97 12.79
C PRO A 150 12.93 -15.64 13.13
N ASP A 151 13.22 -15.08 14.31
CA ASP A 151 12.74 -13.76 14.72
C ASP A 151 13.76 -12.68 14.36
N GLU A 152 13.47 -11.95 13.28
CA GLU A 152 14.22 -10.79 12.80
C GLU A 152 13.76 -9.45 13.42
N GLY A 153 12.87 -9.50 14.41
CA GLY A 153 12.27 -8.34 15.06
C GLY A 153 10.87 -7.99 14.53
N PRO A 154 10.40 -6.76 14.79
CA PRO A 154 9.05 -6.35 14.40
C PRO A 154 8.84 -6.37 12.88
N LEU A 155 7.70 -6.91 12.45
CA LEU A 155 7.20 -6.86 11.08
C LEU A 155 5.88 -6.08 11.04
N PRO A 156 5.92 -4.77 10.74
CA PRO A 156 4.71 -3.95 10.71
C PRO A 156 3.70 -4.46 9.68
N LEU A 157 2.42 -4.49 10.08
CA LEU A 157 1.30 -4.81 9.20
C LEU A 157 0.44 -3.57 9.00
N LEU A 158 0.19 -3.24 7.74
CA LEU A 158 -0.76 -2.21 7.35
C LEU A 158 -1.96 -2.85 6.65
N LEU A 159 -3.14 -2.28 6.85
CA LEU A 159 -4.36 -2.82 6.30
C LEU A 159 -4.96 -1.85 5.28
N ALA A 160 -5.11 -2.25 4.02
CA ALA A 160 -5.79 -1.43 3.03
C ALA A 160 -7.26 -1.25 3.40
N ALA A 161 -7.59 -0.06 3.92
CA ALA A 161 -8.88 0.26 4.48
C ALA A 161 -9.40 1.60 3.93
N LEU A 162 -10.62 1.57 3.38
CA LEU A 162 -11.31 2.77 2.88
C LEU A 162 -12.66 2.99 3.57
N GLY A 163 -13.42 1.91 3.80
CA GLY A 163 -14.70 2.00 4.50
C GLY A 163 -14.54 2.19 6.02
N PRO A 164 -15.50 2.84 6.70
CA PRO A 164 -15.37 3.22 8.11
C PRO A 164 -15.16 2.01 9.04
N LYS A 165 -15.86 0.89 8.80
CA LYS A 165 -15.70 -0.34 9.59
C LYS A 165 -14.31 -0.96 9.42
N MET A 166 -13.76 -0.90 8.21
CA MET A 166 -12.43 -1.45 7.90
C MET A 166 -11.33 -0.54 8.44
N LEU A 167 -11.50 0.79 8.37
CA LEU A 167 -10.60 1.76 9.00
C LEU A 167 -10.58 1.58 10.52
N ALA A 168 -11.75 1.40 11.13
CA ALA A 168 -11.82 1.12 12.56
C ALA A 168 -11.15 -0.22 12.92
N LEU A 169 -11.27 -1.25 12.07
CA LEU A 169 -10.54 -2.51 12.25
C LEU A 169 -9.02 -2.32 12.16
N ALA A 170 -8.55 -1.55 11.16
CA ALA A 170 -7.14 -1.21 11.00
C ALA A 170 -6.61 -0.50 12.26
N GLY A 171 -7.28 0.54 12.73
CA GLY A 171 -6.88 1.29 13.93
C GLY A 171 -6.83 0.41 15.19
N ARG A 172 -7.75 -0.55 15.34
CA ARG A 172 -7.76 -1.45 16.51
C ARG A 172 -6.69 -2.54 16.49
N ARG A 173 -6.22 -2.98 15.31
CA ARG A 173 -5.46 -4.24 15.18
C ARG A 173 -4.14 -4.16 14.41
N ALA A 174 -3.98 -3.18 13.53
CA ALA A 174 -2.83 -3.02 12.66
C ALA A 174 -2.01 -1.78 13.03
N GLU A 175 -0.83 -1.63 12.44
CA GLU A 175 0.04 -0.47 12.65
C GLU A 175 -0.42 0.74 11.82
N GLY A 176 -1.39 0.55 10.93
CA GLY A 176 -1.89 1.60 10.05
C GLY A 176 -2.69 1.14 8.84
N THR A 177 -2.81 2.03 7.86
CA THR A 177 -3.53 1.79 6.59
C THR A 177 -2.67 2.13 5.37
N VAL A 178 -2.96 1.45 4.25
CA VAL A 178 -2.45 1.78 2.93
C VAL A 178 -3.61 2.21 2.04
N LEU A 179 -3.53 3.41 1.50
CA LEU A 179 -4.55 4.03 0.66
C LEU A 179 -4.09 4.06 -0.79
N TRP A 180 -5.04 3.95 -1.70
CA TRP A 180 -4.85 4.19 -3.13
C TRP A 180 -6.03 5.03 -3.62
N MET A 181 -5.77 6.02 -4.48
CA MET A 181 -6.82 6.86 -5.07
C MET A 181 -7.73 7.48 -4.00
N THR A 182 -7.13 8.09 -2.98
CA THR A 182 -7.84 8.78 -1.88
C THR A 182 -7.21 10.14 -1.70
N GLY A 183 -7.96 11.20 -2.02
CA GLY A 183 -7.46 12.58 -1.99
C GLY A 183 -7.39 13.17 -0.57
N PRO A 184 -6.75 14.35 -0.44
CA PRO A 184 -6.48 14.98 0.85
C PRO A 184 -7.74 15.32 1.65
N ALA A 185 -8.85 15.72 1.01
CA ALA A 185 -10.09 16.01 1.73
C ALA A 185 -10.65 14.74 2.38
N THR A 186 -10.73 13.64 1.62
CA THR A 186 -11.16 12.34 2.15
C THR A 186 -10.23 11.82 3.24
N VAL A 187 -8.92 12.02 3.10
CA VAL A 187 -7.96 11.64 4.15
C VAL A 187 -8.25 12.40 5.45
N ARG A 188 -8.37 13.73 5.36
CA ARG A 188 -8.56 14.64 6.50
C ARG A 188 -9.89 14.42 7.22
N GLU A 189 -10.97 14.28 6.46
CA GLU A 189 -12.33 14.31 7.01
C GLU A 189 -12.85 12.91 7.36
N HIS A 190 -12.34 11.86 6.71
CA HIS A 190 -12.87 10.50 6.85
C HIS A 190 -11.83 9.50 7.35
N VAL A 191 -10.64 9.42 6.72
CA VAL A 191 -9.64 8.40 7.07
C VAL A 191 -9.04 8.64 8.45
N ILE A 192 -8.42 9.80 8.64
CA ILE A 192 -7.63 10.12 9.84
C ILE A 192 -8.49 10.12 11.10
N PRO A 193 -9.66 10.79 11.15
CA PRO A 193 -10.51 10.77 12.34
C PRO A 193 -10.98 9.35 12.69
N THR A 194 -11.31 8.53 11.68
CA THR A 194 -11.82 7.18 11.92
C THR A 194 -10.75 6.24 12.47
N ILE A 195 -9.56 6.22 11.85
CA ILE A 195 -8.50 5.26 12.22
C ILE A 195 -7.85 5.65 13.55
N THR A 196 -7.62 6.95 13.79
CA THR A 196 -7.01 7.45 15.03
C THR A 196 -7.93 7.25 16.23
N ALA A 197 -9.23 7.55 16.10
CA ALA A 197 -10.20 7.31 17.17
C ALA A 197 -10.29 5.82 17.54
N ALA A 198 -10.25 4.93 16.55
CA ALA A 198 -10.26 3.49 16.78
C ALA A 198 -8.98 2.98 17.44
N ALA A 199 -7.82 3.53 17.09
CA ALA A 199 -6.54 3.20 17.72
C ALA A 199 -6.48 3.70 19.16
N ALA A 200 -6.88 4.95 19.42
CA ALA A 200 -6.94 5.53 20.75
C ALA A 200 -7.88 4.74 21.68
N ALA A 201 -9.07 4.36 21.19
CA ALA A 201 -10.01 3.53 21.95
C ALA A 201 -9.46 2.13 22.27
N ALA A 202 -8.51 1.63 21.47
CA ALA A 202 -7.82 0.36 21.70
C ALA A 202 -6.51 0.51 22.50
N GLY A 203 -6.16 1.72 22.94
CA GLY A 203 -4.89 1.99 23.64
C GLY A 203 -3.65 1.79 22.77
N ARG A 204 -3.78 1.95 21.44
CA ARG A 204 -2.69 1.79 20.47
C ARG A 204 -2.06 3.13 20.09
N PRO A 205 -0.79 3.15 19.65
CA PRO A 205 -0.14 4.34 19.09
C PRO A 205 -0.89 4.92 17.88
N GLU A 206 -0.54 6.15 17.50
CA GLU A 206 -1.07 6.76 16.29
C GLU A 206 -0.79 5.89 15.05
N PRO A 207 -1.81 5.64 14.20
CA PRO A 207 -1.65 4.80 13.02
C PRO A 207 -0.78 5.44 11.95
N ARG A 208 0.07 4.63 11.30
CA ARG A 208 0.77 5.01 10.06
C ARG A 208 -0.24 5.09 8.91
N VAL A 209 -0.19 6.15 8.11
CA VAL A 209 -1.08 6.33 6.95
C VAL A 209 -0.24 6.50 5.70
N VAL A 210 -0.17 5.43 4.91
CA VAL A 210 0.55 5.39 3.64
C VAL A 210 -0.43 5.73 2.51
N CYS A 211 -0.20 6.83 1.80
CA CYS A 211 -1.07 7.30 0.72
C CYS A 211 -0.35 7.18 -0.62
N LEU A 212 -0.87 6.31 -1.49
CA LEU A 212 -0.42 6.19 -2.88
C LEU A 212 -1.35 6.99 -3.79
N LEU A 213 -0.80 7.88 -4.60
CA LEU A 213 -1.52 8.59 -5.66
C LEU A 213 -0.67 8.69 -6.93
N PRO A 214 -1.31 8.76 -8.12
CA PRO A 214 -0.61 9.13 -9.34
C PRO A 214 0.04 10.49 -9.19
N VAL A 215 1.29 10.62 -9.63
CA VAL A 215 2.00 11.90 -9.62
C VAL A 215 2.77 12.13 -10.92
N ALA A 216 2.74 13.36 -11.40
CA ALA A 216 3.51 13.84 -12.54
C ALA A 216 3.88 15.32 -12.38
N VAL A 217 5.17 15.60 -12.41
CA VAL A 217 5.70 16.96 -12.61
C VAL A 217 5.86 17.18 -14.12
N THR A 218 5.05 18.06 -14.70
CA THR A 218 4.95 18.27 -16.14
C THR A 218 4.60 19.73 -16.47
N ARG A 219 4.83 20.15 -17.72
CA ARG A 219 4.27 21.41 -18.26
C ARG A 219 2.95 21.19 -19.01
N ASP A 220 2.62 19.94 -19.33
CA ASP A 220 1.38 19.54 -20.01
C ASP A 220 0.43 18.86 -19.02
N ALA A 221 -0.16 19.68 -18.15
CA ALA A 221 -1.04 19.16 -17.10
C ALA A 221 -2.30 18.51 -17.68
N ASP A 222 -2.82 19.03 -18.78
CA ASP A 222 -4.02 18.50 -19.43
C ASP A 222 -3.75 17.14 -20.06
N GLY A 223 -2.66 17.01 -20.84
CA GLY A 223 -2.25 15.74 -21.42
C GLY A 223 -1.93 14.67 -20.37
N ALA A 224 -1.33 15.07 -19.25
CA ALA A 224 -1.09 14.17 -18.12
C ALA A 224 -2.42 13.73 -17.45
N ARG A 225 -3.40 14.61 -17.26
CA ARG A 225 -4.73 14.24 -16.74
C ARG A 225 -5.50 13.33 -17.69
N GLU A 226 -5.46 13.59 -19.00
CA GLU A 226 -6.06 12.71 -20.00
C GLU A 226 -5.45 11.30 -19.96
N ARG A 227 -4.12 11.23 -19.80
CA ARG A 227 -3.43 9.95 -19.62
C ARG A 227 -3.86 9.27 -18.33
N ALA A 228 -3.92 10.00 -17.22
CA ALA A 228 -4.36 9.46 -15.93
C ALA A 228 -5.79 8.89 -16.03
N ALA A 229 -6.71 9.59 -16.70
CA ALA A 229 -8.07 9.11 -16.93
C ALA A 229 -8.11 7.75 -17.62
N LYS A 230 -7.25 7.53 -18.63
CA LYS A 230 -7.14 6.25 -19.36
C LYS A 230 -6.46 5.16 -18.54
N VAL A 231 -5.32 5.47 -17.92
CA VAL A 231 -4.51 4.47 -17.20
C VAL A 231 -5.23 3.97 -15.94
N PHE A 232 -5.96 4.85 -15.27
CA PHE A 232 -6.58 4.56 -13.98
C PHE A 232 -8.09 4.37 -14.02
N GLU A 233 -8.70 4.37 -15.21
CA GLU A 233 -10.14 4.28 -15.46
C GLU A 233 -10.85 3.21 -14.60
N VAL A 234 -10.22 2.03 -14.46
CA VAL A 234 -10.77 0.91 -13.70
C VAL A 234 -11.10 1.28 -12.25
N TYR A 235 -10.29 2.14 -11.62
CA TYR A 235 -10.50 2.55 -10.22
C TYR A 235 -11.74 3.42 -10.06
N GLY A 236 -12.15 4.17 -11.09
CA GLY A 236 -13.40 4.92 -11.07
C GLY A 236 -14.65 4.04 -10.99
N ARG A 237 -14.55 2.79 -11.44
CA ARG A 237 -15.67 1.82 -11.49
C ARG A 237 -15.74 0.88 -10.30
N LEU A 238 -14.67 0.81 -9.50
CA LEU A 238 -14.59 -0.08 -8.34
C LEU A 238 -15.28 0.59 -7.14
N PRO A 239 -16.31 -0.04 -6.52
CA PRO A 239 -17.15 0.61 -5.52
C PRO A 239 -16.40 1.25 -4.35
N SER A 240 -15.30 0.62 -3.89
CA SER A 240 -14.50 1.13 -2.77
C SER A 240 -13.78 2.43 -3.08
N TYR A 241 -13.23 2.57 -4.30
CA TYR A 241 -12.53 3.78 -4.73
C TYR A 241 -13.50 4.85 -5.21
N ARG A 242 -14.59 4.44 -5.87
CA ARG A 242 -15.66 5.35 -6.25
C ARG A 242 -16.22 6.09 -5.04
N ALA A 243 -16.50 5.37 -3.95
CA ALA A 243 -16.94 5.99 -2.71
C ALA A 243 -15.92 7.00 -2.10
N MET A 244 -14.62 6.87 -2.38
CA MET A 244 -13.62 7.85 -1.95
C MET A 244 -13.62 9.06 -2.90
N MET A 245 -13.72 8.84 -4.21
CA MET A 245 -13.84 9.92 -5.20
C MET A 245 -15.11 10.76 -4.96
N ASP A 246 -16.24 10.12 -4.62
CA ASP A 246 -17.48 10.83 -4.29
C ASP A 246 -17.34 11.71 -3.03
N ARG A 247 -16.52 11.29 -2.04
CA ARG A 247 -16.21 12.09 -0.86
C ARG A 247 -15.30 13.28 -1.19
N GLU A 248 -14.39 13.10 -2.15
CA GLU A 248 -13.53 14.17 -2.63
C GLU A 248 -14.27 15.17 -3.54
N GLY A 249 -15.44 14.79 -4.09
CA GLY A 249 -16.09 15.53 -5.17
C GLY A 249 -15.40 15.35 -6.53
N ALA A 250 -14.69 14.24 -6.72
CA ALA A 250 -13.97 13.90 -7.94
C ALA A 250 -14.85 13.09 -8.92
N ASP A 251 -14.90 13.51 -10.18
CA ASP A 251 -15.60 12.78 -11.24
C ASP A 251 -14.85 11.49 -11.59
N GLY A 252 -13.52 11.55 -11.60
CA GLY A 252 -12.68 10.44 -12.01
C GLY A 252 -11.36 10.32 -11.26
N PRO A 253 -10.62 9.21 -11.51
CA PRO A 253 -9.27 9.04 -10.97
C PRO A 253 -8.27 10.10 -11.46
N ALA A 254 -8.55 10.77 -12.59
CA ALA A 254 -7.73 11.86 -13.08
C ALA A 254 -7.74 13.08 -12.16
N ASP A 255 -8.86 13.34 -11.48
CA ASP A 255 -9.00 14.49 -10.55
C ASP A 255 -8.22 14.27 -9.25
N LEU A 256 -7.95 13.00 -8.92
CA LEU A 256 -7.11 12.62 -7.79
C LEU A 256 -5.60 12.55 -8.14
N ALA A 257 -5.24 12.63 -9.43
CA ALA A 257 -3.85 12.61 -9.84
C ALA A 257 -3.18 13.95 -9.49
N ILE A 258 -2.02 13.89 -8.84
CA ILE A 258 -1.21 15.06 -8.52
C ILE A 258 -0.42 15.45 -9.77
N VAL A 259 -0.92 16.44 -10.51
CA VAL A 259 -0.38 16.83 -11.82
C VAL A 259 -0.19 18.34 -11.88
N GLY A 260 1.03 18.77 -12.18
CA GLY A 260 1.38 20.18 -12.33
C GLY A 260 2.88 20.38 -12.46
N ASP A 261 3.35 21.61 -12.29
CA ASP A 261 4.77 21.89 -12.08
C ASP A 261 5.20 21.53 -10.63
N GLU A 262 6.45 21.82 -10.29
CA GLU A 262 7.02 21.52 -8.98
C GLU A 262 6.26 22.19 -7.84
N ASP A 263 5.77 23.41 -8.03
CA ASP A 263 5.09 24.18 -6.99
C ASP A 263 3.71 23.61 -6.72
N VAL A 264 2.94 23.32 -7.77
CA VAL A 264 1.63 22.67 -7.66
C VAL A 264 1.75 21.29 -7.00
N VAL A 265 2.73 20.50 -7.42
CA VAL A 265 2.94 19.16 -6.85
C VAL A 265 3.37 19.27 -5.39
N ARG A 266 4.25 20.22 -5.03
CA ARG A 266 4.65 20.47 -3.63
C ARG A 266 3.46 20.85 -2.76
N GLU A 267 2.64 21.81 -3.18
CA GLU A 267 1.46 22.25 -2.43
C GLU A 267 0.53 21.07 -2.13
N LYS A 268 0.32 20.17 -3.11
CA LYS A 268 -0.50 18.97 -2.90
C LYS A 268 0.12 17.96 -1.93
N LEU A 269 1.44 17.82 -1.92
CA LEU A 269 2.12 16.98 -0.93
C LEU A 269 2.05 17.58 0.48
N GLU A 270 2.17 18.91 0.61
CA GLU A 270 1.98 19.62 1.88
C GLU A 270 0.54 19.50 2.36
N GLU A 271 -0.45 19.56 1.45
CA GLU A 271 -1.86 19.35 1.77
C GLU A 271 -2.11 17.95 2.34
N LEU A 272 -1.50 16.91 1.76
CA LEU A 272 -1.56 15.53 2.25
C LEU A 272 -0.87 15.37 3.61
N ALA A 273 0.31 15.97 3.78
CA ALA A 273 1.01 15.96 5.07
C ALA A 273 0.16 16.62 6.16
N GLY A 274 -0.41 17.80 5.88
CA GLY A 274 -1.31 18.52 6.78
C GLY A 274 -2.65 17.81 7.01
N ALA A 275 -3.07 16.93 6.10
CA ALA A 275 -4.22 16.05 6.30
C ALA A 275 -3.94 14.89 7.26
N GLY A 276 -2.67 14.59 7.56
CA GLY A 276 -2.25 13.51 8.46
C GLY A 276 -1.60 12.30 7.76
N VAL A 277 -1.25 12.41 6.46
CA VAL A 277 -0.49 11.36 5.77
C VAL A 277 0.92 11.28 6.33
N THR A 278 1.34 10.07 6.76
CA THR A 278 2.68 9.84 7.30
C THR A 278 3.68 9.51 6.21
N ASP A 279 3.23 8.83 5.15
CA ASP A 279 4.04 8.39 4.02
C ASP A 279 3.29 8.66 2.71
N PHE A 280 3.86 9.51 1.85
CA PHE A 280 3.42 9.64 0.47
C PHE A 280 4.21 8.70 -0.42
N VAL A 281 3.53 7.95 -1.27
CA VAL A 281 4.14 7.00 -2.18
C VAL A 281 3.76 7.35 -3.62
N ALA A 282 4.74 7.84 -4.37
CA ALA A 282 4.57 8.33 -5.72
C ALA A 282 4.29 7.21 -6.73
N ALA A 283 3.10 7.20 -7.34
CA ALA A 283 2.83 6.34 -8.49
C ALA A 283 3.13 7.08 -9.80
N GLU A 284 4.38 7.01 -10.25
CA GLU A 284 4.84 7.60 -11.51
C GLU A 284 4.15 6.95 -12.73
N PHE A 285 3.44 7.75 -13.54
CA PHE A 285 2.68 7.24 -14.69
C PHE A 285 3.04 7.88 -16.04
N MET A 286 3.75 9.00 -16.02
CA MET A 286 4.27 9.66 -17.22
C MET A 286 5.58 9.01 -17.70
N PRO A 287 5.82 8.94 -19.02
CA PRO A 287 7.10 8.48 -19.58
C PRO A 287 8.07 9.65 -19.82
N GLY A 288 9.26 9.33 -20.33
CA GLY A 288 10.16 10.33 -20.94
C GLY A 288 10.67 11.39 -19.98
N GLU A 289 10.62 12.65 -20.43
CA GLU A 289 11.12 13.82 -19.69
C GLU A 289 10.33 14.07 -18.40
N ASP A 290 9.00 14.02 -18.46
CA ASP A 290 8.14 14.22 -17.29
C ASP A 290 8.42 13.21 -16.19
N ARG A 291 8.76 11.97 -16.55
CA ARG A 291 9.22 10.98 -15.56
C ARG A 291 10.50 11.43 -14.87
N ARG A 292 11.50 11.90 -15.62
CA ARG A 292 12.77 12.37 -15.05
C ARG A 292 12.54 13.59 -14.17
N ARG A 293 11.74 14.55 -14.62
CA ARG A 293 11.38 15.75 -13.84
C ARG A 293 10.65 15.39 -12.54
N THR A 294 9.73 14.43 -12.60
CA THR A 294 9.06 13.90 -11.40
C THR A 294 10.06 13.26 -10.44
N GLN A 295 11.00 12.46 -10.94
CA GLN A 295 12.04 11.83 -10.12
C GLN A 295 12.99 12.86 -9.49
N GLU A 296 13.44 13.86 -10.26
CA GLU A 296 14.27 14.97 -9.78
C GLU A 296 13.57 15.78 -8.69
N PHE A 297 12.28 16.05 -8.84
CA PHE A 297 11.47 16.68 -7.82
C PHE A 297 11.37 15.82 -6.55
N LEU A 298 11.03 14.52 -6.68
CA LEU A 298 10.89 13.63 -5.53
C LEU A 298 12.21 13.44 -4.75
N ARG A 299 13.36 13.51 -5.42
CA ARG A 299 14.70 13.50 -4.80
C ARG A 299 14.98 14.73 -3.95
N SER A 300 14.45 15.89 -4.36
CA SER A 300 14.79 17.20 -3.78
C SER A 300 13.70 17.75 -2.85
N VAL A 301 12.50 17.19 -2.88
CA VAL A 301 11.38 17.67 -2.08
C VAL A 301 11.66 17.47 -0.59
N THR A 302 11.74 18.58 0.12
CA THR A 302 11.62 18.62 1.58
C THR A 302 10.28 19.25 1.90
N LEU A 303 9.48 18.57 2.71
CA LEU A 303 8.20 19.07 3.19
C LEU A 303 8.41 19.66 4.58
N THR A 304 7.82 20.83 4.81
CA THR A 304 7.88 21.52 6.10
C THR A 304 6.97 20.88 7.15
#